data_AF-A0A7K2WVC4-F1
#
_entry.id   AF-A0A7K2WVC4-F1
#
_cell.length_a   1.000
_cell.length_b   1.000
_cell.length_c   1.000
_cell.angle_alpha   90.00
_cell.angle_beta   90.00
_cell.angle_gamma   90.00
#
_symmetry.space_group_name_H-M   'P 1'
#
loop_
_entity.id
_entity.type
_entity.pdbx_description
1 polymer ?
#
loop_
_entity_poly.entity_id
_entity_poly.type
_entity_poly.pdbx_seq_one_letter_code
_entity_poly.pdbx_strand_id
1 'polypeptide(L)'
;MSDEDDQLMIELRTGIGAVYAMLIAVCAALPIPVSLPTGVVAGVEASEAVHRLTELVREIPLPEEQLANLSAGATLWLCATDMLGLINGIGFVEYRAMGGTAMLLMAQESLSDLAHWQDAQGGGS
;
A
#
# COMPACT_ATOMS: atom_id res chain seq x y z
N MET A 1 -24.12 11.46 7.34
CA MET A 1 -22.94 11.53 6.48
C MET A 1 -23.02 12.88 5.80
N SER A 2 -22.05 13.73 6.09
CA SER A 2 -21.91 15.06 5.49
C SER A 2 -21.15 14.97 4.16
N ASP A 3 -21.15 16.05 3.38
CA ASP A 3 -20.32 16.15 2.17
C ASP A 3 -18.82 15.99 2.49
N GLU A 4 -18.38 16.43 3.68
CA GLU A 4 -17.02 16.27 4.17
C GLU A 4 -16.69 14.79 4.48
N ASP A 5 -17.62 14.06 5.11
CA ASP A 5 -17.49 12.62 5.36
C ASP A 5 -17.36 11.84 4.04
N ASP A 6 -18.17 12.21 3.04
CA ASP A 6 -18.17 11.60 1.71
C ASP A 6 -16.85 11.85 0.99
N GLN A 7 -16.34 13.09 1.04
CA GLN A 7 -15.05 13.44 0.45
C GLN A 7 -13.91 12.64 1.07
N LEU A 8 -13.88 12.53 2.40
CA LEU A 8 -12.86 11.76 3.12
C LEU A 8 -12.91 10.26 2.76
N MET A 9 -14.11 9.70 2.57
CA MET A 9 -14.28 8.32 2.12
C MET A 9 -13.83 8.10 0.67
N ILE A 10 -14.06 9.08 -0.21
CA ILE A 10 -13.56 9.06 -1.59
C ILE A 10 -12.04 9.07 -1.59
N GLU A 11 -11.41 9.93 -0.78
CA GLU A 11 -9.96 10.01 -0.64
C GLU A 11 -9.36 8.70 -0.14
N LEU A 12 -9.93 8.13 0.93
CA LEU A 12 -9.48 6.84 1.48
C LEU A 12 -9.54 5.73 0.42
N ARG A 13 -10.67 5.59 -0.28
CA ARG A 13 -10.85 4.54 -1.30
C ARG A 13 -9.93 4.73 -2.50
N THR A 14 -9.78 5.97 -2.95
CA THR A 14 -8.89 6.30 -4.07
C THR A 14 -7.43 6.04 -3.69
N GLY A 15 -7.04 6.42 -2.47
CA GLY A 15 -5.71 6.19 -1.93
C GLY A 15 -5.36 4.71 -1.82
N ILE A 16 -6.30 3.85 -1.38
CA ILE A 16 -6.09 2.39 -1.34
C ILE A 16 -5.74 1.86 -2.73
N GLY A 17 -6.50 2.26 -3.76
CA GLY A 17 -6.23 1.86 -5.14
C GLY A 17 -4.88 2.37 -5.66
N ALA A 18 -4.57 3.64 -5.42
CA ALA A 18 -3.33 4.27 -5.87
C ALA A 18 -2.09 3.62 -5.23
N VAL A 19 -2.10 3.43 -3.91
CA VAL A 19 -0.98 2.81 -3.18
C VAL A 19 -0.85 1.32 -3.53
N TYR A 20 -1.96 0.61 -3.79
CA TYR A 20 -1.88 -0.77 -4.28
C TYR A 20 -1.21 -0.85 -5.66
N ALA A 21 -1.52 0.09 -6.56
CA ALA A 21 -0.84 0.19 -7.85
C ALA A 21 0.66 0.47 -7.71
N MET A 22 1.06 1.30 -6.73
CA MET A 22 2.48 1.50 -6.41
C MET A 22 3.13 0.22 -5.89
N LEU A 23 2.46 -0.52 -4.99
CA LEU A 23 2.94 -1.82 -4.51
C LEU A 23 3.18 -2.79 -5.66
N ILE A 24 2.25 -2.88 -6.62
CA ILE A 24 2.41 -3.70 -7.83
C ILE A 24 3.69 -3.29 -8.58
N ALA A 25 3.87 -1.98 -8.81
CA ALA A 25 5.01 -1.47 -9.58
C ALA A 25 6.36 -1.77 -8.88
N VAL A 26 6.50 -1.42 -7.59
CA VAL A 26 7.76 -1.63 -6.87
C VAL A 26 8.07 -3.12 -6.70
N CYS A 27 7.05 -3.98 -6.51
CA CYS A 27 7.23 -5.42 -6.36
C CYS A 27 7.71 -6.07 -7.67
N ALA A 28 7.22 -5.59 -8.81
CA ALA A 28 7.68 -6.03 -10.12
C ALA A 28 9.13 -5.61 -10.42
N ALA A 29 9.59 -4.50 -9.82
CA ALA A 29 10.94 -3.96 -9.98
C ALA A 29 11.95 -4.49 -8.94
N LEU A 30 11.57 -5.45 -8.10
CA LEU A 30 12.48 -6.08 -7.14
C LEU A 30 13.57 -6.91 -7.85
N PRO A 31 14.73 -7.14 -7.20
CA PRO A 31 15.78 -8.02 -7.74
C PRO A 31 15.27 -9.43 -8.05
N ILE A 32 14.36 -9.92 -7.21
CA ILE A 32 13.54 -11.10 -7.48
C ILE A 32 12.10 -10.59 -7.59
N PRO A 33 11.53 -10.51 -8.82
CA PRO A 33 10.21 -9.93 -9.01
C PRO A 33 9.12 -10.67 -8.23
N VAL A 34 8.30 -9.92 -7.51
CA VAL A 34 7.11 -10.43 -6.83
C VAL A 34 5.89 -9.94 -7.60
N SER A 35 5.03 -10.87 -8.04
CA SER A 35 3.79 -10.53 -8.74
C SER A 35 2.63 -10.42 -7.77
N LEU A 36 2.03 -9.23 -7.70
CA LEU A 36 0.75 -9.02 -7.04
C LEU A 36 -0.40 -9.15 -8.06
N PRO A 37 -1.62 -9.53 -7.62
CA PRO A 37 -2.79 -9.54 -8.49
C PRO A 37 -3.02 -8.20 -9.19
N THR A 38 -3.42 -8.23 -10.46
CA THR A 38 -3.71 -7.04 -11.28
C THR A 38 -5.03 -7.19 -12.02
N GLY A 39 -5.57 -6.07 -12.54
CA GLY A 39 -6.87 -6.05 -13.22
C GLY A 39 -8.03 -5.87 -12.24
N VAL A 40 -9.09 -6.65 -12.42
CA VAL A 40 -10.26 -6.62 -11.51
C VAL A 40 -9.98 -7.60 -10.36
N VAL A 41 -9.46 -7.05 -9.25
CA VAL A 41 -9.06 -7.82 -8.06
C VAL A 41 -10.04 -7.53 -6.92
N ALA A 42 -10.50 -8.57 -6.24
CA ALA A 42 -11.33 -8.39 -5.05
C ALA A 42 -10.48 -7.86 -3.88
N GLY A 43 -11.04 -6.99 -3.03
CA GLY A 43 -10.30 -6.41 -1.90
C GLY A 43 -9.65 -7.46 -1.00
N VAL A 44 -10.35 -8.57 -0.72
CA VAL A 44 -9.83 -9.69 0.07
C VAL A 44 -8.61 -10.34 -0.60
N GLU A 45 -8.67 -10.55 -1.91
CA GLU A 45 -7.57 -11.14 -2.67
C GLU A 45 -6.33 -10.22 -2.67
N ALA A 46 -6.55 -8.91 -2.82
CA ALA A 46 -5.49 -7.92 -2.72
C ALA A 46 -4.85 -7.92 -1.31
N SER A 47 -5.67 -7.92 -0.25
CA SER A 47 -5.19 -7.98 1.14
C SER A 47 -4.41 -9.25 1.46
N GLU A 48 -4.87 -10.42 1.02
CA GLU A 48 -4.13 -11.67 1.21
C GLU A 48 -2.78 -11.66 0.46
N ALA A 49 -2.74 -11.08 -0.75
CA ALA A 49 -1.50 -10.97 -1.51
C ALA A 49 -0.49 -10.03 -0.83
N VAL A 50 -0.93 -8.88 -0.33
CA VAL A 50 -0.06 -7.95 0.41
C VAL A 50 0.35 -8.53 1.76
N HIS A 51 -0.52 -9.29 2.44
CA HIS A 51 -0.14 -10.02 3.64
C HIS A 51 1.01 -11.01 3.36
N ARG A 52 0.88 -11.85 2.32
CA ARG A 52 1.96 -12.77 1.91
C ARG A 52 3.25 -12.02 1.56
N LEU A 53 3.16 -10.85 0.93
CA LEU A 53 4.33 -10.00 0.68
C LEU A 53 5.05 -9.65 1.99
N THR A 54 4.33 -9.27 3.06
CA THR A 54 4.95 -8.94 4.36
C THR A 54 5.70 -10.11 5.00
N GLU A 55 5.26 -11.35 4.75
CA GLU A 55 5.95 -12.56 5.21
C GLU A 55 7.25 -12.79 4.43
N LEU A 56 7.23 -12.51 3.13
CA LEU A 56 8.36 -12.71 2.21
C LEU A 56 9.40 -11.58 2.26
N VAL A 57 9.04 -10.38 2.76
CA VAL A 57 9.91 -9.19 2.73
C VAL A 57 11.33 -9.48 3.21
N ARG A 58 11.49 -10.26 4.28
CA ARG A 58 12.80 -10.56 4.88
C ARG A 58 13.70 -11.44 4.03
N GLU A 59 13.14 -12.12 3.03
CA GLU A 59 13.86 -13.02 2.11
C GLU A 59 14.30 -12.29 0.84
N ILE A 60 13.81 -11.06 0.61
CA ILE A 60 14.13 -10.27 -0.58
C ILE A 60 15.54 -9.69 -0.41
N PRO A 61 16.45 -9.85 -1.40
CA PRO A 61 17.81 -9.34 -1.32
C PRO A 61 17.86 -7.82 -1.59
N LEU A 62 17.38 -7.03 -0.64
CA LEU A 62 17.40 -5.57 -0.66
C LEU A 62 18.29 -5.02 0.49
N PRO A 63 18.85 -3.81 0.35
CA PRO A 63 19.42 -3.09 1.48
C PRO A 63 18.39 -2.89 2.61
N GLU A 64 18.86 -2.81 3.85
CA GLU A 64 17.99 -2.73 5.05
C GLU A 64 16.97 -1.58 4.98
N GLU A 65 17.41 -0.40 4.52
CA GLU A 65 16.53 0.77 4.34
C GLU A 65 15.41 0.50 3.32
N GLN A 66 15.74 -0.18 2.23
CA GLN A 66 14.78 -0.49 1.17
C GLN A 66 13.81 -1.60 1.59
N LEU A 67 14.28 -2.55 2.40
CA LEU A 67 13.40 -3.51 3.08
C LEU A 67 12.44 -2.82 4.04
N ALA A 68 12.91 -1.83 4.81
CA ALA A 68 12.06 -1.06 5.70
C ALA A 68 10.99 -0.29 4.92
N ASN A 69 11.35 0.34 3.80
CA ASN A 69 10.41 1.04 2.92
C ASN A 69 9.33 0.12 2.33
N LEU A 70 9.73 -1.05 1.80
CA LEU A 70 8.77 -2.04 1.29
C LEU A 70 7.85 -2.56 2.40
N SER A 71 8.42 -2.88 3.56
CA SER A 71 7.67 -3.36 4.72
C SER A 71 6.68 -2.32 5.23
N ALA A 72 7.09 -1.05 5.33
CA ALA A 72 6.26 0.05 5.77
C ALA A 72 5.11 0.27 4.80
N GLY A 73 5.39 0.38 3.49
CA GLY A 73 4.37 0.54 2.45
C GLY A 73 3.31 -0.56 2.48
N ALA A 74 3.73 -1.83 2.53
CA ALA A 74 2.82 -2.97 2.58
C ALA A 74 1.98 -3.01 3.87
N THR A 75 2.62 -2.78 5.02
CA THR A 75 1.94 -2.81 6.33
C THR A 75 0.93 -1.68 6.48
N LEU A 76 1.32 -0.46 6.12
CA LEU A 76 0.46 0.71 6.23
C LEU A 76 -0.73 0.62 5.27
N TRP A 77 -0.54 0.06 4.07
CA TRP A 77 -1.63 -0.24 3.16
C TRP A 77 -2.62 -1.24 3.77
N LEU A 78 -2.14 -2.35 4.37
CA LEU A 78 -3.00 -3.31 5.06
C LEU A 78 -3.82 -2.65 6.18
N CYS A 79 -3.17 -1.85 7.03
CA CYS A 79 -3.86 -1.12 8.10
C CYS A 79 -4.93 -0.15 7.55
N ALA A 80 -4.66 0.54 6.44
CA ALA A 80 -5.66 1.39 5.80
C ALA A 80 -6.85 0.59 5.26
N THR A 81 -6.61 -0.59 4.67
CA THR A 81 -7.68 -1.48 4.24
C THR A 81 -8.50 -2.03 5.41
N ASP A 82 -7.87 -2.33 6.54
CA ASP A 82 -8.55 -2.74 7.78
C ASP A 82 -9.44 -1.61 8.32
N MET A 83 -8.95 -0.35 8.29
CA MET A 83 -9.75 0.82 8.67
C MET A 83 -10.98 0.98 7.77
N LEU A 84 -10.83 0.82 6.46
CA LEU A 84 -11.96 0.81 5.53
C LEU A 84 -12.93 -0.35 5.82
N GLY A 85 -12.41 -1.54 6.13
CA GLY A 85 -13.20 -2.70 6.54
C GLY A 85 -14.03 -2.43 7.80
N LEU A 86 -13.41 -1.83 8.83
CA LEU A 86 -14.10 -1.39 10.05
C LEU A 86 -15.18 -0.36 9.75
N ILE A 87 -14.89 0.66 8.94
CA ILE A 87 -15.88 1.69 8.56
C ILE A 87 -17.10 1.04 7.89
N ASN A 88 -16.87 0.10 6.97
CA ASN A 88 -17.94 -0.60 6.27
C ASN A 88 -18.72 -1.56 7.18
N GLY A 89 -18.05 -2.18 8.16
CA GLY A 89 -18.64 -3.22 9.02
C GLY A 89 -19.36 -2.70 10.27
N ILE A 90 -18.82 -1.66 10.92
CA ILE A 90 -19.34 -1.12 12.18
C ILE A 90 -19.80 0.33 12.10
N GLY A 91 -19.70 0.95 10.92
CA GLY A 91 -20.17 2.30 10.65
C GLY A 91 -19.06 3.35 10.58
N PHE A 92 -19.41 4.47 9.96
CA PHE A 92 -18.49 5.59 9.73
C PHE A 92 -18.07 6.26 11.05
N VAL A 93 -16.76 6.44 11.19
CA VAL A 93 -16.12 7.23 12.23
C VAL A 93 -15.02 8.04 11.55
N GLU A 94 -15.17 9.35 11.53
CA GLU A 94 -14.29 10.30 10.82
C GLU A 94 -12.80 10.02 11.07
N TYR A 95 -12.39 9.87 12.34
CA TYR A 95 -11.00 9.60 12.69
C TYR A 95 -10.43 8.28 12.17
N ARG A 96 -11.29 7.28 11.89
CA ARG A 96 -10.83 6.05 11.21
C ARG A 96 -10.53 6.32 9.75
N ALA A 97 -11.37 7.13 9.10
CA ALA A 97 -11.16 7.50 7.72
C ALA A 97 -9.92 8.40 7.58
N MET A 98 -9.76 9.41 8.46
CA MET A 98 -8.54 10.22 8.56
C MET A 98 -7.30 9.37 8.83
N GLY A 99 -7.37 8.44 9.79
CA GLY A 99 -6.27 7.54 10.13
C GLY A 99 -5.87 6.64 8.96
N GLY A 100 -6.84 6.06 8.25
CA GLY A 100 -6.59 5.27 7.04
C GLY A 100 -5.94 6.11 5.94
N THR A 101 -6.41 7.35 5.71
CA THR A 101 -5.81 8.27 4.74
C THR A 101 -4.38 8.65 5.12
N ALA A 102 -4.10 8.93 6.40
CA ALA A 102 -2.75 9.21 6.88
C ALA A 102 -1.81 8.02 6.69
N MET A 103 -2.28 6.79 6.94
CA MET A 103 -1.52 5.56 6.67
C MET A 103 -1.16 5.43 5.19
N LEU A 104 -2.10 5.75 4.28
CA LEU A 104 -1.84 5.70 2.83
C LEU A 104 -0.83 6.75 2.38
N LEU A 105 -0.86 7.95 2.97
CA LEU A 105 0.14 8.99 2.68
C LEU A 105 1.54 8.55 3.07
N MET A 106 1.70 8.00 4.28
CA MET A 106 2.99 7.46 4.75
C MET A 106 3.42 6.25 3.91
N ALA A 107 2.48 5.38 3.52
CA ALA A 107 2.77 4.25 2.64
C ALA A 107 3.29 4.75 1.28
N GLN A 108 2.63 5.75 0.70
CA GLN A 108 3.04 6.36 -0.56
C GLN A 108 4.44 6.95 -0.47
N GLU A 109 4.79 7.63 0.62
CA GLU A 109 6.13 8.18 0.86
C GLU A 109 7.19 7.06 0.86
N SER A 110 7.01 6.03 1.69
CA SER A 110 7.94 4.90 1.76
C SER A 110 8.09 4.17 0.41
N LEU A 111 6.99 3.98 -0.33
CA LEU A 111 7.04 3.34 -1.64
C LEU A 111 7.66 4.23 -2.72
N SER A 112 7.52 5.55 -2.61
CA SER A 112 8.17 6.50 -3.52
C SER A 112 9.68 6.50 -3.30
N ASP A 113 10.14 6.44 -2.05
CA ASP A 113 11.58 6.34 -1.74
C ASP A 113 12.19 5.06 -2.31
N LEU A 114 11.47 3.93 -2.18
CA LEU A 114 11.88 2.67 -2.79
C LEU A 114 11.92 2.77 -4.33
N ALA A 115 10.88 3.35 -4.94
CA ALA A 115 10.81 3.51 -6.40
C ALA A 115 11.97 4.39 -6.92
N HIS A 116 12.26 5.51 -6.25
CA HIS A 116 13.39 6.36 -6.61
C HIS A 116 14.73 5.63 -6.51
N TRP A 117 14.91 4.79 -5.47
CA TRP A 117 16.09 3.93 -5.37
C TRP A 117 16.16 2.92 -6.52
N GLN A 118 15.05 2.27 -6.88
CA GLN A 118 14.99 1.33 -8.00
C GLN A 118 15.36 2.00 -9.34
N ASP A 119 14.85 3.19 -9.60
CA ASP A 119 15.15 3.97 -10.79
C ASP A 119 16.64 4.35 -10.87
N ALA A 120 17.25 4.74 -9.75
CA ALA A 120 18.67 5.05 -9.67
C ALA A 120 19.55 3.84 -9.98
N GLN A 121 19.09 2.62 -9.67
CA GLN A 121 19.78 1.37 -10.01
C GLN A 121 19.61 1.00 -11.50
N GLY A 122 18.48 1.35 -12.12
CA GLY A 122 18.18 1.04 -13.53
C GLY A 122 18.82 2.00 -14.55
N GLY A 123 19.16 3.23 -14.14
CA GLY A 123 19.75 4.27 -15.01
C GLY A 123 21.21 4.08 -15.44
N GLY A 124 21.81 2.92 -15.17
CA GLY A 124 23.20 2.58 -15.50
C GLY A 124 23.39 1.64 -16.70
N SER A 125 22.41 1.58 -17.62
CA SER A 125 22.48 0.77 -18.85
C SER A 125 22.98 1.56 -20.05
#